data_AF-A0AAV8BQ40-F1
#
_entry.id   AF-A0AAV8BQ40-F1
#
_cell.length_a   1.000
_cell.length_b   1.000
_cell.length_c   1.000
_cell.angle_alpha   90.00
_cell.angle_beta   90.00
_cell.angle_gamma   90.00
#
_symmetry.space_group_name_H-M   'P 1'
#
loop_
_entity.id
_entity.type
_entity.pdbx_description
1 polymer ?
#
loop_
_entity_poly.entity_id
_entity_poly.type
_entity_poly.pdbx_seq_one_letter_code
_entity_poly.pdbx_strand_id
1 'polypeptide(L)'
;MFPMVTGFMNYGQQTIRAARYIGQSFIITLSHTNRLPVTIQYPYEKSIMSERFEVESTLNLINKQLLNYKYELSTYDRHELNYNQIALGRLPISIIGDYTIQTVRNSTPIQIDKENSFDSRTITNY
;
A
#
# COMPACT_ATOMS: atom_id res chain seq x y z
N MET A 1 26.95 20.85 -47.29
CA MET A 1 27.05 19.41 -46.93
C MET A 1 27.14 19.15 -45.42
N PHE A 2 27.58 20.11 -44.59
CA PHE A 2 27.70 19.96 -43.14
C PHE A 2 26.43 19.75 -42.29
N PRO A 3 25.23 20.29 -42.61
CA PRO A 3 24.06 20.17 -41.71
C PRO A 3 23.50 18.74 -41.60
N MET A 4 23.74 17.89 -42.61
CA MET A 4 23.31 16.49 -42.58
C MET A 4 24.14 15.65 -41.62
N VAL A 5 25.46 15.90 -41.56
CA VAL A 5 26.39 15.21 -40.65
C VAL A 5 26.16 15.63 -39.21
N THR A 6 25.89 16.92 -38.96
CA THR A 6 25.56 17.41 -37.61
C THR A 6 24.22 16.87 -37.13
N GLY A 7 23.21 16.77 -38.01
CA GLY A 7 21.93 16.12 -37.70
C GLY A 7 22.10 14.65 -37.27
N PHE A 8 22.90 13.88 -38.01
CA PHE A 8 23.20 12.49 -37.68
C PHE A 8 23.92 12.34 -36.33
N MET A 9 24.94 13.16 -36.07
CA MET A 9 25.65 13.14 -34.78
C MET A 9 24.73 13.50 -33.61
N ASN A 10 23.89 14.53 -33.77
CA ASN A 10 22.93 14.95 -32.74
C ASN A 10 21.88 13.86 -32.47
N TYR A 11 21.38 13.21 -33.51
CA TYR A 11 20.47 12.07 -33.38
C TYR A 11 21.12 10.91 -32.61
N GLY A 12 22.37 10.54 -32.94
CA GLY A 12 23.09 9.49 -32.21
C GLY A 12 23.32 9.84 -30.72
N GLN A 13 23.66 11.10 -30.42
CA GLN A 13 23.79 11.57 -29.04
C GLN A 13 22.45 11.51 -28.29
N GLN A 14 21.33 11.85 -28.94
CA GLN A 14 19.99 11.73 -28.37
C GLN A 14 19.63 10.26 -28.11
N THR A 15 19.92 9.35 -29.05
CA THR A 15 19.68 7.91 -28.88
C THR A 15 20.47 7.34 -27.71
N ILE A 16 21.73 7.73 -27.53
CA ILE A 16 22.56 7.27 -26.39
C ILE A 16 22.00 7.81 -25.06
N ARG A 17 21.56 9.07 -25.02
CA ARG A 17 20.92 9.64 -23.82
C ARG A 17 19.62 8.91 -23.48
N ALA A 18 18.77 8.67 -24.48
CA ALA A 18 17.53 7.92 -24.31
C ALA A 18 17.79 6.49 -23.82
N ALA A 19 18.75 5.78 -24.41
CA ALA A 19 19.14 4.44 -23.99
C ALA A 19 19.66 4.40 -22.54
N ARG A 20 20.43 5.41 -22.11
CA ARG A 20 20.88 5.52 -20.71
C ARG A 20 19.72 5.71 -19.75
N TYR A 21 18.74 6.53 -20.08
CA TYR A 21 17.56 6.73 -19.25
C TYR A 21 16.69 5.47 -19.17
N ILE A 22 16.49 4.77 -20.28
CA ILE A 22 15.80 3.47 -20.31
C ILE A 22 16.52 2.45 -19.42
N GLY A 23 17.85 2.37 -19.53
CA GLY A 23 18.66 1.48 -18.69
C GLY A 23 18.52 1.79 -17.20
N GLN A 24 18.54 3.07 -16.81
CA GLN A 24 18.35 3.48 -15.41
C GLN A 24 16.96 3.11 -14.88
N SER A 25 15.90 3.40 -15.66
CA SER A 25 14.53 3.00 -15.30
C SER A 25 14.40 1.49 -15.14
N PHE A 26 15.05 0.71 -16.00
CA PHE A 26 15.05 -0.74 -15.91
C PHE A 26 15.72 -1.26 -14.64
N ILE A 27 16.88 -0.70 -14.26
CA ILE A 27 17.58 -1.07 -13.01
C ILE A 27 16.73 -0.74 -11.78
N ILE A 28 16.03 0.40 -11.77
CA ILE A 28 15.12 0.76 -10.69
C ILE A 28 13.95 -0.24 -10.62
N THR A 29 13.31 -0.57 -11.74
CA THR A 29 12.22 -1.57 -11.76
C THR A 29 12.71 -2.93 -11.27
N LEU A 30 13.90 -3.37 -11.69
CA LEU A 30 14.48 -4.62 -11.20
C LEU A 30 14.81 -4.55 -9.70
N SER A 31 15.22 -3.39 -9.18
CA SER A 31 15.41 -3.24 -7.73
C SER A 31 14.13 -3.39 -6.92
N HIS A 32 12.94 -3.18 -7.53
CA HIS A 32 11.65 -3.43 -6.86
C HIS A 32 11.35 -4.92 -6.68
N THR A 33 11.91 -5.82 -7.50
CA THR A 33 11.70 -7.27 -7.35
C THR A 33 12.43 -7.85 -6.14
N ASN A 34 13.46 -7.17 -5.65
CA ASN A 34 14.18 -7.55 -4.43
C ASN A 34 13.49 -7.07 -3.15
N ARG A 35 12.36 -6.34 -3.25
CA ARG A 35 11.57 -5.89 -2.10
C ARG A 35 10.47 -6.90 -1.82
N LEU A 36 10.14 -7.08 -0.54
CA LEU A 36 8.98 -7.88 -0.15
C LEU A 36 7.69 -7.19 -0.59
N PRO A 37 6.69 -7.95 -1.07
CA PRO A 37 5.40 -7.39 -1.44
C PRO A 37 4.71 -6.81 -0.20
N VAL A 38 4.24 -5.56 -0.30
CA VAL A 38 3.45 -4.88 0.74
C VAL A 38 1.94 -5.16 0.59
N THR A 39 1.60 -6.29 -0.03
CA THR A 39 0.22 -6.71 -0.30
C THR A 39 -0.33 -7.47 0.90
N ILE A 40 -1.60 -7.23 1.25
CA ILE A 40 -2.33 -8.04 2.25
C ILE A 40 -3.09 -9.14 1.50
N GLN A 41 -2.84 -10.40 1.84
CA GLN A 41 -3.48 -11.54 1.18
C GLN A 41 -4.88 -11.81 1.73
N TYR A 42 -5.89 -11.15 1.19
CA TYR A 42 -7.28 -11.46 1.53
C TYR A 42 -7.67 -12.85 0.97
N PRO A 43 -8.39 -13.72 1.72
CA PRO A 43 -8.99 -13.50 3.04
C PRO A 43 -8.13 -13.94 4.24
N TYR A 44 -6.96 -14.53 4.01
CA TYR A 44 -6.15 -15.18 5.03
C TYR A 44 -5.30 -14.24 5.87
N GLU A 45 -4.97 -13.07 5.33
CA GLU A 45 -4.32 -11.98 6.03
C GLU A 45 -5.26 -10.79 6.12
N LYS A 46 -5.32 -10.17 7.30
CA LYS A 46 -6.20 -9.03 7.55
C LYS A 46 -5.47 -7.93 8.29
N SER A 47 -5.46 -6.72 7.73
CA SER A 47 -4.90 -5.56 8.41
C SER A 47 -5.81 -5.11 9.55
N ILE A 48 -5.23 -4.90 10.72
CA ILE A 48 -5.87 -4.13 11.78
C ILE A 48 -5.70 -2.65 11.47
N MET A 49 -6.81 -1.93 11.35
CA MET A 49 -6.78 -0.47 11.37
C MET A 49 -6.48 0.02 12.80
N SER A 50 -5.47 0.89 12.94
CA SER A 50 -5.07 1.44 14.24
C SER A 50 -6.07 2.51 14.68
N GLU A 51 -6.67 2.35 15.86
CA GLU A 51 -7.51 3.37 16.47
C GLU A 51 -6.63 4.43 17.11
N ARG A 52 -6.79 5.68 16.65
CA ARG A 52 -6.22 6.86 17.29
C ARG A 52 -7.03 7.16 18.55
N PHE A 53 -6.68 6.56 19.69
CA PHE A 53 -6.72 7.16 21.03
C PHE A 53 -6.42 6.08 22.08
N GLU A 54 -5.42 6.34 22.92
CA GLU A 54 -5.00 5.48 24.02
C GLU A 54 -5.97 5.59 25.20
N VAL A 55 -7.13 4.92 25.14
CA VAL A 55 -7.94 4.71 26.35
C VAL A 55 -8.54 3.30 26.37
N GLU A 56 -8.20 2.56 27.42
CA GLU A 56 -8.65 1.21 27.83
C GLU A 56 -8.71 0.08 26.78
N SER A 57 -7.87 -0.93 27.03
CA SER A 57 -7.63 -2.11 26.19
C SER A 57 -8.85 -2.95 25.79
N THR A 58 -9.94 -2.91 26.56
CA THR A 58 -11.17 -3.70 26.32
C THR A 58 -12.14 -2.98 25.39
N LEU A 59 -12.33 -1.67 25.56
CA LEU A 59 -13.20 -0.84 24.73
C LEU A 59 -12.62 -0.67 23.32
N ASN A 60 -11.30 -0.51 23.22
CA ASN A 60 -10.58 -0.51 21.94
C ASN A 60 -10.69 -1.86 21.21
N LEU A 61 -10.70 -2.99 21.93
CA LEU A 61 -10.89 -4.29 21.30
C LEU A 61 -12.30 -4.45 20.72
N ILE A 62 -13.32 -3.97 21.43
CA ILE A 62 -14.72 -3.99 20.99
C ILE A 62 -14.93 -3.04 19.82
N ASN A 63 -14.43 -1.81 19.89
CA ASN A 63 -14.53 -0.82 18.81
C ASN A 63 -13.84 -1.33 17.53
N LYS A 64 -12.68 -1.96 17.67
CA LYS A 64 -11.95 -2.57 16.55
C LYS A 64 -12.74 -3.72 15.90
N GLN A 65 -13.37 -4.58 16.71
CA GLN A 65 -14.20 -5.67 16.19
C GLN A 65 -15.47 -5.13 15.51
N LEU A 66 -16.11 -4.12 16.11
CA LEU A 66 -17.28 -3.44 15.55
C LEU A 66 -16.95 -2.80 14.21
N LEU A 67 -15.83 -2.10 14.14
CA LEU A 67 -15.38 -1.45 12.92
C LEU A 67 -15.14 -2.48 11.82
N ASN A 68 -14.49 -3.60 12.14
CA ASN A 68 -14.26 -4.67 11.17
C ASN A 68 -15.56 -5.32 10.68
N TYR A 69 -16.47 -5.64 11.60
CA TYR A 69 -17.79 -6.19 11.28
C TYR A 69 -18.57 -5.30 10.29
N LYS A 70 -18.41 -3.98 10.39
CA LYS A 70 -19.03 -3.03 9.44
C LYS A 70 -18.39 -3.06 8.05
N TYR A 71 -17.11 -3.35 7.91
CA TYR A 71 -16.40 -3.37 6.63
C TYR A 71 -16.52 -4.71 5.89
N GLU A 72 -16.89 -5.80 6.57
CA GLU A 72 -17.10 -7.12 5.96
C GLU A 72 -18.55 -7.45 5.65
N LEU A 73 -19.45 -6.51 5.90
CA LEU A 73 -20.88 -6.71 5.77
C LEU A 73 -21.28 -6.67 4.30
N SER A 74 -21.54 -7.85 3.74
CA SER A 74 -22.10 -8.01 2.40
C SER A 74 -23.26 -9.01 2.45
N THR A 75 -24.39 -8.66 1.85
CA THR A 75 -25.57 -9.51 1.74
C THR A 75 -26.02 -9.58 0.29
N TYR A 76 -26.73 -10.66 -0.06
CA TYR A 76 -27.28 -10.83 -1.41
C TYR A 76 -28.56 -10.01 -1.60
N ASP A 77 -29.41 -9.93 -0.56
CA ASP A 77 -30.61 -9.10 -0.54
C ASP A 77 -30.37 -7.79 0.24
N ARG A 78 -30.86 -6.68 -0.31
CA ARG A 78 -30.74 -5.33 0.26
C ARG A 78 -31.56 -5.16 1.54
N HIS A 79 -32.60 -5.98 1.72
CA HIS A 79 -33.42 -5.93 2.93
C HIS A 79 -32.77 -6.63 4.14
N GLU A 80 -31.71 -7.40 3.94
CA GLU A 80 -30.95 -8.08 5.01
C GLU A 80 -29.92 -7.16 5.70
N LEU A 81 -29.55 -6.03 5.09
CA LEU A 81 -28.71 -4.99 5.71
C LEU A 81 -29.51 -4.07 6.64
N ASN A 82 -30.84 -4.22 6.71
CA ASN A 82 -31.69 -3.47 7.63
C ASN A 82 -31.74 -4.16 9.00
N TYR A 83 -30.73 -3.87 9.83
CA TYR A 83 -30.63 -4.47 11.16
C TYR A 83 -31.66 -3.90 12.14
N ASN A 84 -32.41 -4.79 12.78
CA ASN A 84 -33.23 -4.44 13.94
C ASN A 84 -32.37 -4.20 15.19
N GLN A 85 -32.96 -3.60 16.23
CA GLN A 85 -32.26 -3.29 17.49
C GLN A 85 -31.60 -4.51 18.16
N ILE A 86 -32.18 -5.70 17.99
CA ILE A 86 -31.62 -6.96 18.51
C ILE A 86 -30.39 -7.41 17.71
N ALA A 87 -30.39 -7.20 16.39
CA ALA A 87 -29.27 -7.60 15.53
C ALA A 87 -28.06 -6.66 15.68
N LEU A 88 -28.31 -5.36 15.92
CA LEU A 88 -27.27 -4.39 16.27
C LEU A 88 -26.68 -4.60 17.67
N GLY A 89 -27.41 -5.27 18.57
CA GLY A 89 -26.94 -5.62 19.92
C GLY A 89 -26.10 -6.89 19.99
N ARG A 90 -25.87 -7.58 18.86
CA ARG A 90 -25.00 -8.76 18.81
C ARG A 90 -23.54 -8.34 18.92
N LEU A 91 -22.76 -9.12 19.67
CA LEU A 91 -21.33 -8.86 19.80
C LEU A 91 -20.62 -9.16 18.47
N PRO A 92 -19.73 -8.28 18.01
CA PRO A 92 -18.96 -8.51 16.80
C PRO A 92 -17.99 -9.70 16.99
N ILE A 93 -17.69 -10.39 15.89
CA ILE A 93 -16.75 -11.53 15.90
C ILE A 93 -15.31 -11.01 16.01
N SER A 94 -14.51 -11.67 16.85
CA SER A 94 -13.12 -11.28 17.08
C SER A 94 -12.17 -11.88 16.04
N ILE A 95 -11.56 -11.02 15.23
CA ILE A 95 -10.50 -11.40 14.26
C ILE A 95 -9.31 -12.11 14.94
N ILE A 96 -9.06 -11.82 16.22
CA ILE A 96 -7.94 -12.39 16.98
C ILE A 96 -8.22 -13.85 17.41
N GLY A 97 -9.50 -14.23 17.51
CA GLY A 97 -9.90 -15.59 17.87
C GLY A 97 -9.97 -16.56 16.69
N ASP A 98 -9.96 -16.05 15.46
CA ASP A 98 -10.08 -16.85 14.25
C ASP A 98 -8.70 -17.39 13.82
N TYR A 99 -8.46 -18.66 14.10
CA TYR A 99 -7.19 -19.34 13.78
C TYR A 99 -6.89 -19.44 12.27
N THR A 100 -7.88 -19.19 11.41
CA THR A 100 -7.75 -19.21 9.95
C THR A 100 -7.23 -17.89 9.38
N ILE A 101 -7.18 -16.82 10.19
CA ILE A 101 -6.82 -15.46 9.76
C ILE A 101 -5.56 -15.01 10.49
N GLN A 102 -4.51 -14.70 9.72
CA GLN A 102 -3.33 -14.03 10.22
C GLN A 102 -3.56 -12.53 10.28
N THR A 103 -3.40 -11.99 11.48
CA THR A 103 -3.66 -10.58 11.74
C THR A 103 -2.39 -9.76 11.52
N VAL A 104 -2.39 -8.90 10.50
CA VAL A 104 -1.28 -8.00 10.18
C VAL A 104 -1.54 -6.63 10.81
N ARG A 105 -0.59 -6.09 11.58
CA ARG A 105 -0.70 -4.72 12.13
C ARG A 105 -0.14 -3.73 11.13
N ASN A 106 -0.89 -2.67 10.86
CA ASN A 106 -0.37 -1.55 10.07
C ASN A 106 0.73 -0.83 10.86
N SER A 107 1.80 -0.44 10.17
CA SER A 107 2.85 0.38 10.77
C SER A 107 2.30 1.76 11.15
N THR A 108 2.73 2.28 12.31
CA THR A 108 2.55 3.70 12.64
C THR A 108 3.22 4.57 11.57
N PRO A 109 2.77 5.82 11.36
CA PRO A 109 3.42 6.72 10.43
C PRO A 109 4.90 6.83 10.77
N ILE A 110 5.74 6.35 9.86
CA ILE A 110 7.19 6.44 9.93
C ILE A 110 7.54 7.93 9.97
N GLN A 111 8.17 8.41 11.05
CA GLN A 111 8.87 9.69 10.99
C GLN A 111 9.98 9.52 9.95
N ILE A 112 9.85 10.24 8.84
CA ILE A 112 10.83 10.17 7.76
C ILE A 112 12.12 10.78 8.28
N ASP A 113 13.06 9.94 8.70
CA ASP A 113 14.44 10.37 8.89
C ASP A 113 14.98 10.80 7.54
N LYS A 114 15.17 12.12 7.40
CA LYS A 114 15.66 12.83 6.21
C LYS A 114 17.10 12.48 5.82
N GLU A 115 17.69 11.44 6.39
CA GLU A 115 19.14 11.24 6.38
C GLU A 115 19.64 10.24 5.33
N ASN A 116 18.78 9.36 4.81
CA ASN A 116 19.20 8.34 3.82
C ASN A 116 18.38 8.39 2.52
N SER A 117 18.12 9.60 2.01
CA SER A 117 17.78 9.77 0.60
C SER A 117 19.00 9.36 -0.23
N PHE A 118 19.12 8.07 -0.55
CA PHE A 118 20.04 7.56 -1.55
C PHE A 118 20.00 8.50 -2.74
N ASP A 119 21.11 9.21 -2.93
CA ASP A 119 21.36 10.29 -3.88
C ASP A 119 20.51 10.15 -5.14
N SER A 120 19.30 10.69 -5.09
CA SER A 120 18.37 10.67 -6.22
C SER A 120 18.85 11.75 -7.16
N ARG A 121 19.95 11.47 -7.86
CA ARG A 121 20.37 12.28 -9.01
C ARG A 121 19.16 12.39 -9.92
N THR A 122 18.54 13.56 -9.87
CA THR A 122 17.41 13.92 -10.70
C THR A 122 17.87 13.71 -12.14
N ILE A 123 17.28 12.70 -12.79
CA ILE A 123 17.67 12.26 -14.14
C ILE A 123 17.47 13.41 -15.16
N THR A 124 16.62 14.38 -14.82
CA THR A 124 16.41 15.62 -15.58
C THR A 124 17.16 16.78 -14.91
N ASN A 125 18.39 17.05 -15.36
CA ASN A 125 18.90 18.42 -15.34
C ASN A 125 18.39 19.08 -16.62
N TYR A 126 17.42 19.99 -16.47
CA TYR A 126 17.11 20.98 -17.51
C TYR A 126 18.09 22.14 -17.38
#